data_AF-W2WTL7-F1
#
_entry.id   AF-W2WTL7-F1
#
_cell.length_a   1.000
_cell.length_b   1.000
_cell.length_c   1.000
_cell.angle_alpha   90.00
_cell.angle_beta   90.00
_cell.angle_gamma   90.00
#
_symmetry.space_group_name_H-M   'P 1'
#
loop_
_entity.id
_entity.type
_entity.pdbx_description
1 polymer ?
#
loop_
_entity_poly.entity_id
_entity_poly.type
_entity_poly.pdbx_seq_one_letter_code
_entity_poly.pdbx_strand_id
1 'polypeptide(L)'
;MASNTESASPSPPSASASDDDSPHQPAHSTAKTPAQPLSNSNDRSVDKDGDLRHQVGQLVVDTQLTIDSHLTWFRVGLMVTVAVSVAASIKLSGLLHRVNNVEEIPLWQFARRKKLRVRMIRQSRQDPSIFYVYHTPFFRRIMLQDVLPQSLTVSVSEKKKESDLLAIRPFGVQVDESSEEWIWSNIVSSHRYMTIQLLQRIRVDGSESVATCNIALRRPPLGGDLAQELVSHGYAECIPENLKNYDNGS
;
A
#
# COMPACT_ATOMS: atom_id res chain seq x y z
N MET A 1 -41.65 37.33 -29.78
CA MET A 1 -41.17 38.69 -29.48
C MET A 1 -39.81 38.52 -28.82
N ALA A 2 -38.76 38.48 -29.63
CA ALA A 2 -37.94 39.64 -30.05
C ALA A 2 -36.86 39.90 -28.98
N SER A 3 -35.66 39.32 -29.07
CA SER A 3 -34.55 39.49 -30.04
C SER A 3 -33.48 40.44 -29.51
N ASN A 4 -32.22 40.06 -29.77
CA ASN A 4 -31.00 40.88 -29.92
C ASN A 4 -29.84 40.40 -29.03
N THR A 5 -28.59 40.29 -29.46
CA THR A 5 -27.92 40.01 -30.76
C THR A 5 -26.43 39.79 -30.44
N GLU A 6 -25.75 39.05 -31.32
CA GLU A 6 -24.31 38.83 -31.49
C GLU A 6 -23.31 39.93 -31.05
N SER A 7 -22.10 39.50 -30.67
CA SER A 7 -20.88 39.95 -31.36
C SER A 7 -19.70 38.98 -31.20
N ALA A 8 -18.85 38.97 -32.22
CA ALA A 8 -17.86 37.94 -32.58
C ALA A 8 -16.41 38.23 -32.10
N SER A 9 -15.59 37.15 -32.07
CA SER A 9 -14.11 37.09 -32.07
C SER A 9 -13.47 37.91 -33.23
N PRO A 10 -12.13 38.27 -33.29
CA PRO A 10 -10.96 37.42 -32.98
C PRO A 10 -9.58 38.06 -32.57
N SER A 11 -8.65 37.20 -32.15
CA SER A 11 -7.18 37.17 -32.42
C SER A 11 -6.17 38.22 -31.86
N PRO A 12 -4.86 37.84 -31.72
CA PRO A 12 -3.85 38.45 -30.84
C PRO A 12 -2.88 39.42 -31.56
N PRO A 13 -1.89 40.00 -30.85
CA PRO A 13 -0.64 40.40 -31.48
C PRO A 13 0.60 39.71 -30.88
N SER A 14 1.56 39.56 -31.79
CA SER A 14 2.84 38.89 -31.74
C SER A 14 3.99 39.73 -31.14
N ALA A 15 5.15 39.05 -31.02
CA ALA A 15 6.50 39.55 -31.33
C ALA A 15 7.40 40.08 -30.19
N SER A 16 8.41 39.26 -29.89
CA SER A 16 9.86 39.56 -29.85
C SER A 16 10.36 40.87 -29.23
N ALA A 17 11.24 40.73 -28.23
CA ALA A 17 12.49 41.49 -28.17
C ALA A 17 13.52 40.72 -27.33
N SER A 18 14.61 40.38 -27.98
CA SER A 18 15.87 39.86 -27.46
C SER A 18 16.84 41.03 -27.35
N ASP A 19 17.44 41.22 -26.17
CA ASP A 19 18.63 42.04 -25.91
C ASP A 19 19.35 41.28 -24.78
N ASP A 20 20.42 40.50 -24.97
CA ASP A 20 21.76 40.81 -25.47
C ASP A 20 22.43 41.96 -24.70
N ASP A 21 23.10 41.63 -23.59
CA ASP A 21 24.15 42.49 -23.03
C ASP A 21 25.22 41.70 -22.26
N SER A 22 26.30 41.40 -22.96
CA SER A 22 27.66 41.20 -22.44
C SER A 22 28.58 41.69 -23.56
N PRO A 23 29.61 42.51 -23.32
CA PRO A 23 30.87 41.91 -22.83
C PRO A 23 31.85 42.88 -22.13
N HIS A 24 32.58 42.41 -21.11
CA HIS A 24 33.84 43.05 -20.74
C HIS A 24 34.95 42.04 -20.44
N GLN A 25 35.76 41.77 -21.47
CA GLN A 25 37.23 41.74 -21.38
C GLN A 25 37.76 42.68 -22.46
N PRO A 26 38.80 43.48 -22.17
CA PRO A 26 40.12 43.07 -22.66
C PRO A 26 41.28 43.54 -21.76
N ALA A 27 42.42 42.85 -21.82
CA ALA A 27 43.70 43.47 -22.20
C ALA A 27 44.86 42.46 -22.08
N HIS A 28 45.35 42.02 -23.23
CA HIS A 28 46.73 41.61 -23.40
C HIS A 28 47.65 42.82 -23.16
N SER A 29 48.75 42.63 -22.43
CA SER A 29 49.93 43.47 -22.58
C SER A 29 51.18 42.61 -22.55
N THR A 30 51.88 42.69 -23.68
CA THR A 30 53.14 42.04 -24.01
C THR A 30 54.29 42.86 -23.43
N ALA A 31 55.17 42.24 -22.64
CA ALA A 31 56.54 42.74 -22.46
C ALA A 31 57.49 41.55 -22.29
N LYS A 32 58.33 41.33 -23.30
CA LYS A 32 59.46 40.41 -23.28
C LYS A 32 60.63 41.08 -22.57
N THR A 33 61.30 40.39 -21.66
CA THR A 33 62.77 40.45 -21.50
C THR A 33 63.23 39.12 -20.87
N PRO A 34 64.17 38.40 -21.50
CA PRO A 34 64.74 37.19 -20.93
C PRO A 34 65.92 37.57 -20.03
N ALA A 35 65.84 37.21 -18.75
CA ALA A 35 66.99 37.24 -17.86
C ALA A 35 67.29 35.80 -17.44
N GLN A 36 68.22 35.17 -18.15
CA GLN A 36 69.04 34.10 -17.58
C GLN A 36 69.99 34.72 -16.55
N PRO A 37 70.18 34.06 -15.41
CA PRO A 37 71.50 33.94 -14.81
C PRO A 37 72.02 32.51 -14.99
N LEU A 38 73.30 32.42 -15.35
CA LEU A 38 74.06 31.19 -15.45
C LEU A 38 74.38 30.55 -14.09
N SER A 39 74.38 29.22 -14.14
CA SER A 39 75.33 28.26 -13.54
C SER A 39 75.48 28.05 -12.03
N ASN A 40 75.27 26.77 -11.69
CA ASN A 40 76.00 25.92 -10.75
C ASN A 40 75.87 26.22 -9.25
N SER A 41 75.04 25.43 -8.57
CA SER A 41 75.49 24.36 -7.65
C SER A 41 74.30 23.73 -6.92
N ASN A 42 74.34 22.40 -6.78
CA ASN A 42 73.47 21.52 -5.98
C ASN A 42 72.12 21.04 -6.58
N ASP A 43 72.16 20.41 -7.75
CA ASP A 43 71.08 19.61 -8.36
C ASP A 43 70.81 18.25 -7.66
N ARG A 44 70.76 18.21 -6.32
CA ARG A 44 70.37 16.98 -5.60
C ARG A 44 69.35 17.16 -4.48
N SER A 45 68.96 18.41 -4.15
CA SER A 45 68.00 18.67 -3.07
C SER A 45 66.63 19.19 -3.53
N VAL A 46 66.54 19.84 -4.69
CA VAL A 46 65.27 20.41 -5.20
C VAL A 46 64.34 19.33 -5.75
N ASP A 47 64.89 18.31 -6.38
CA ASP A 47 64.13 17.18 -6.96
C ASP A 47 63.49 16.31 -5.86
N LYS A 48 64.16 16.20 -4.70
CA LYS A 48 63.67 15.46 -3.53
C LYS A 48 62.47 16.14 -2.85
N ASP A 49 62.42 17.46 -2.80
CA ASP A 49 61.27 18.18 -2.19
C ASP A 49 60.03 18.10 -3.08
N GLY A 50 60.22 18.12 -4.41
CA GLY A 50 59.15 17.89 -5.38
C GLY A 50 58.56 16.48 -5.28
N ASP A 51 59.41 15.46 -5.22
CA ASP A 51 59.01 14.05 -5.08
C ASP A 51 58.31 13.78 -3.74
N LEU A 52 58.78 14.37 -2.63
CA LEU A 52 58.12 14.28 -1.33
C LEU A 52 56.72 14.93 -1.33
N ARG A 53 56.56 16.11 -1.95
CA ARG A 53 55.25 16.76 -2.09
C ARG A 53 54.31 15.94 -2.95
N HIS A 54 54.83 15.30 -3.99
CA HIS A 54 54.04 14.43 -4.87
C HIS A 54 53.60 13.15 -4.13
N GLN A 55 54.47 12.54 -3.33
CA GLN A 55 54.15 11.37 -2.52
C GLN A 55 53.17 11.68 -1.39
N VAL A 56 53.33 12.82 -0.70
CA VAL A 56 52.37 13.26 0.33
C VAL A 56 51.03 13.63 -0.29
N GLY A 57 51.03 14.33 -1.43
CA GLY A 57 49.81 14.63 -2.18
C GLY A 57 49.08 13.37 -2.63
N GLN A 58 49.81 12.37 -3.13
CA GLN A 58 49.25 11.09 -3.53
C GLN A 58 48.71 10.29 -2.33
N LEU A 59 49.41 10.29 -1.19
CA LEU A 59 48.92 9.68 0.04
C LEU A 59 47.63 10.34 0.55
N VAL A 60 47.53 11.66 0.50
CA VAL A 60 46.32 12.40 0.91
C VAL A 60 45.15 12.09 -0.02
N VAL A 61 45.39 12.09 -1.33
CA VAL A 61 44.36 11.74 -2.32
C VAL A 61 43.90 10.29 -2.15
N ASP A 62 44.83 9.34 -1.99
CA ASP A 62 44.48 7.92 -1.78
C ASP A 62 43.72 7.70 -0.47
N THR A 63 44.11 8.41 0.60
CA THR A 63 43.40 8.36 1.89
C THR A 63 42.00 8.96 1.78
N GLN A 64 41.85 10.08 1.08
CA GLN A 64 40.57 10.74 0.87
C GLN A 64 39.64 9.88 -0.01
N LEU A 65 40.16 9.27 -1.07
CA LEU A 65 39.43 8.38 -1.96
C LEU A 65 39.03 7.07 -1.26
N THR A 66 39.86 6.59 -0.33
CA THR A 66 39.54 5.45 0.54
C THR A 66 38.41 5.80 1.52
N ILE A 67 38.49 6.96 2.19
CA ILE A 67 37.45 7.43 3.11
C ILE A 67 36.12 7.65 2.37
N ASP A 68 36.14 8.29 1.21
CA ASP A 68 34.94 8.54 0.39
C ASP A 68 34.32 7.23 -0.12
N SER A 69 35.16 6.25 -0.48
CA SER A 69 34.71 4.90 -0.85
C SER A 69 34.01 4.21 0.34
N HIS A 70 34.65 4.18 1.51
CA HIS A 70 34.05 3.58 2.71
C HIS A 70 32.76 4.27 3.15
N LEU A 71 32.69 5.61 3.05
CA LEU A 71 31.49 6.38 3.34
C LEU A 71 30.36 6.06 2.36
N THR A 72 30.69 5.88 1.08
CA THR A 72 29.73 5.50 0.04
C THR A 72 29.18 4.10 0.29
N TRP A 73 30.05 3.12 0.59
CA TRP A 73 29.63 1.76 0.97
C TRP A 73 28.77 1.74 2.23
N PHE A 74 29.10 2.55 3.24
CA PHE A 74 28.28 2.68 4.44
C PHE A 74 26.90 3.26 4.13
N ARG A 75 26.82 4.33 3.33
CA ARG A 75 25.54 4.94 2.92
C ARG A 75 24.68 3.97 2.12
N VAL A 76 25.27 3.25 1.16
CA VAL A 76 24.56 2.23 0.39
C VAL A 76 24.10 1.09 1.31
N GLY A 77 24.96 0.60 2.21
CA GLY A 77 24.62 -0.44 3.18
C GLY A 77 23.47 -0.03 4.12
N LEU A 78 23.49 1.22 4.59
CA LEU A 78 22.41 1.79 5.41
C LEU A 78 21.09 1.85 4.62
N MET A 79 21.12 2.37 3.38
CA MET A 79 19.93 2.46 2.53
C MET A 79 19.32 1.08 2.24
N VAL A 80 20.15 0.08 1.94
CA VAL A 80 19.70 -1.30 1.74
C VAL A 80 19.07 -1.87 3.00
N THR A 81 19.70 -1.66 4.16
CA THR A 81 19.17 -2.15 5.44
C THR A 81 17.83 -1.50 5.78
N VAL A 82 17.72 -0.17 5.63
CA VAL A 82 16.45 0.56 5.83
C VAL A 82 15.38 0.04 4.87
N ALA A 83 15.70 -0.15 3.59
CA ALA A 83 14.75 -0.69 2.61
C ALA A 83 14.27 -2.11 2.99
N VAL A 84 15.18 -2.98 3.43
CA VAL A 84 14.84 -4.33 3.91
C VAL A 84 13.98 -4.28 5.17
N SER A 85 14.30 -3.42 6.15
CA SER A 85 13.50 -3.24 7.36
C SER A 85 12.10 -2.72 7.05
N VAL A 86 11.96 -1.78 6.12
CA VAL A 86 10.65 -1.30 5.67
C VAL A 86 9.87 -2.42 4.98
N ALA A 87 10.49 -3.15 4.05
CA ALA A 87 9.85 -4.27 3.36
C ALA A 87 9.40 -5.37 4.35
N ALA A 88 10.25 -5.72 5.31
CA ALA A 88 9.93 -6.67 6.37
C ALA A 88 8.78 -6.17 7.25
N SER A 89 8.80 -4.89 7.64
CA SER A 89 7.74 -4.27 8.45
C SER A 89 6.39 -4.29 7.72
N ILE A 90 6.38 -3.98 6.42
CA ILE A 90 5.16 -4.04 5.60
C ILE A 90 4.65 -5.48 5.52
N LYS A 91 5.54 -6.46 5.29
CA LYS A 91 5.17 -7.88 5.21
C LYS A 91 4.61 -8.40 6.54
N LEU A 92 5.24 -8.06 7.66
CA LEU A 92 4.83 -8.44 9.02
C LEU A 92 3.54 -7.72 9.48
N SER A 93 3.29 -6.50 9.00
CA SER A 93 2.09 -5.73 9.37
C SER A 93 0.78 -6.29 8.80
N GLY A 94 0.85 -7.19 7.80
CA GLY A 94 -0.33 -7.73 7.11
C GLY A 94 -1.04 -6.70 6.22
N LEU A 95 -0.46 -5.51 6.00
CA LEU A 95 -1.07 -4.43 5.21
C LEU A 95 -1.30 -4.81 3.73
N LEU A 96 -0.48 -5.73 3.23
CA LEU A 96 -0.54 -6.28 1.87
C LEU A 96 -1.15 -7.70 1.83
N HIS A 97 -1.23 -8.39 2.97
CA HIS A 97 -1.61 -9.79 2.97
C HIS A 97 -3.13 -9.91 2.89
N ARG A 98 -3.59 -10.48 1.77
CA ARG A 98 -4.97 -10.93 1.63
C ARG A 98 -5.13 -12.17 2.50
N VAL A 99 -6.28 -12.29 3.14
CA VAL A 99 -6.64 -13.46 3.93
C VAL A 99 -7.67 -14.20 3.10
N ASN A 100 -7.38 -15.45 2.78
CA ASN A 100 -8.22 -16.26 1.91
C ASN A 100 -9.01 -17.28 2.72
N ASN A 101 -8.44 -17.78 3.81
CA ASN A 101 -9.08 -18.76 4.67
C ASN A 101 -9.06 -18.33 6.13
N VAL A 102 -10.05 -18.76 6.91
CA VAL A 102 -10.14 -18.44 8.34
C VAL A 102 -8.98 -19.03 9.14
N GLU A 103 -8.42 -20.15 8.68
CA GLU A 103 -7.28 -20.80 9.33
C GLU A 103 -5.98 -19.99 9.25
N GLU A 104 -5.84 -19.18 8.20
CA GLU A 104 -4.69 -18.29 7.99
C GLU A 104 -4.71 -17.11 8.97
N ILE A 105 -5.88 -16.79 9.54
CA ILE A 105 -6.02 -15.70 10.50
C ILE A 105 -5.41 -16.13 11.84
N PRO A 106 -4.38 -15.41 12.33
CA PRO A 106 -3.80 -15.71 13.63
C PRO A 106 -4.82 -15.51 14.76
N LEU A 107 -4.81 -16.41 15.76
CA LEU A 107 -5.72 -16.35 16.93
C LEU A 107 -5.66 -15.01 17.68
N TRP A 108 -4.49 -14.37 17.74
CA TRP A 108 -4.35 -13.06 18.38
C TRP A 108 -5.17 -11.95 17.68
N GLN A 109 -5.50 -12.11 16.39
CA GLN A 109 -6.39 -11.17 15.70
C GLN A 109 -7.85 -11.33 16.15
N PHE A 110 -8.29 -12.53 16.48
CA PHE A 110 -9.59 -12.78 17.10
C PHE A 110 -9.63 -12.24 18.53
N ALA A 111 -8.61 -12.55 19.34
CA ALA A 111 -8.51 -12.05 20.71
C ALA A 111 -8.50 -10.51 20.78
N ARG A 112 -7.87 -9.83 19.81
CA ARG A 112 -7.88 -8.37 19.69
C ARG A 112 -9.11 -7.80 18.98
N ARG A 113 -10.07 -8.65 18.61
CA ARG A 113 -11.29 -8.29 17.87
C ARG A 113 -10.99 -7.43 16.64
N LYS A 114 -10.01 -7.87 15.84
CA LYS A 114 -9.52 -7.13 14.67
C LYS A 114 -10.66 -6.87 13.69
N LYS A 115 -10.71 -5.65 13.17
CA LYS A 115 -11.65 -5.25 12.12
C LYS A 115 -11.02 -5.49 10.75
N LEU A 116 -11.71 -6.26 9.92
CA LEU A 116 -11.34 -6.51 8.52
C LEU A 116 -12.37 -5.86 7.61
N ARG A 117 -11.91 -5.44 6.43
CA ARG A 117 -12.79 -4.86 5.41
C ARG A 117 -13.01 -5.87 4.30
N VAL A 118 -14.27 -6.15 4.02
CA VAL A 118 -14.63 -7.24 3.12
C VAL A 118 -15.75 -6.81 2.17
N ARG A 119 -15.98 -7.61 1.14
CA ARG A 119 -17.16 -7.56 0.27
C ARG A 119 -17.85 -8.92 0.34
N MET A 120 -19.16 -8.93 0.51
CA MET A 120 -19.92 -10.18 0.46
C MET A 120 -20.07 -10.63 -0.98
N ILE A 121 -19.81 -11.91 -1.22
CA ILE A 121 -19.81 -12.51 -2.56
C ILE A 121 -21.01 -13.43 -2.73
N ARG A 122 -21.31 -14.26 -1.73
CA ARG A 122 -22.46 -15.16 -1.73
C ARG A 122 -22.79 -15.63 -0.32
N GLN A 123 -23.99 -16.17 -0.17
CA GLN A 123 -24.41 -16.96 0.97
C GLN A 123 -24.15 -18.46 0.68
N SER A 124 -23.91 -19.25 1.71
CA SER A 124 -23.80 -20.70 1.57
C SER A 124 -25.18 -21.32 1.32
N ARG A 125 -25.23 -22.32 0.44
CA ARG A 125 -26.44 -23.09 0.15
C ARG A 125 -26.72 -24.19 1.16
N GLN A 126 -25.72 -24.58 1.95
CA GLN A 126 -25.84 -25.66 2.93
C GLN A 126 -26.24 -25.13 4.30
N ASP A 127 -25.71 -23.97 4.68
CA ASP A 127 -26.05 -23.26 5.91
C ASP A 127 -26.25 -21.77 5.58
N PRO A 128 -27.50 -21.27 5.55
CA PRO A 128 -27.79 -19.87 5.25
C PRO A 128 -27.12 -18.89 6.21
N SER A 129 -26.68 -19.33 7.40
CA SER A 129 -25.98 -18.48 8.35
C SER A 129 -24.52 -18.23 7.97
N ILE A 130 -23.97 -18.98 7.01
CA ILE A 130 -22.60 -18.83 6.54
C ILE A 130 -22.57 -17.96 5.28
N PHE A 131 -21.74 -16.93 5.31
CA PHE A 131 -21.48 -16.03 4.21
C PHE A 131 -20.04 -16.14 3.73
N TYR A 132 -19.85 -16.11 2.42
CA TYR A 132 -18.53 -16.06 1.80
C TYR A 132 -18.18 -14.62 1.45
N VAL A 133 -17.10 -14.13 2.04
CA VAL A 133 -16.65 -12.76 1.85
C VAL A 133 -15.23 -12.68 1.31
N TYR A 134 -15.00 -11.68 0.48
CA TYR A 134 -13.70 -11.35 -0.08
C TYR A 134 -13.01 -10.29 0.79
N HIS A 135 -11.84 -10.62 1.33
CA HIS A 135 -11.02 -9.65 2.07
C HIS A 135 -10.32 -8.66 1.15
N THR A 136 -10.52 -7.36 1.39
CA THR A 136 -9.84 -6.27 0.69
C THR A 136 -8.79 -5.63 1.61
N PRO A 137 -7.50 -5.93 1.42
CA PRO A 137 -6.42 -5.31 2.19
C PRO A 137 -6.33 -3.81 1.93
N PHE A 138 -5.87 -3.08 2.94
CA PHE A 138 -5.90 -1.61 2.96
C PHE A 138 -5.10 -0.97 1.83
N PHE A 139 -3.88 -1.47 1.56
CA PHE A 139 -3.02 -0.91 0.53
C PHE A 139 -3.62 -1.08 -0.87
N ARG A 140 -4.24 -2.23 -1.16
CA ARG A 140 -4.89 -2.50 -2.45
C ARG A 140 -6.06 -1.54 -2.71
N ARG A 141 -6.75 -1.10 -1.65
CA ARG A 141 -7.81 -0.09 -1.76
C ARG A 141 -7.28 1.28 -2.16
N ILE A 142 -6.17 1.72 -1.58
CA ILE A 142 -5.65 3.08 -1.79
C ILE A 142 -4.84 3.18 -3.07
N MET A 143 -4.02 2.17 -3.36
CA MET A 143 -3.00 2.26 -4.42
C MET A 143 -3.39 1.59 -5.72
N LEU A 144 -4.24 0.56 -5.69
CA LEU A 144 -4.47 -0.32 -6.85
C LEU A 144 -5.92 -0.30 -7.36
N GLN A 145 -6.78 0.60 -6.86
CA GLN A 145 -8.21 0.63 -7.16
C GLN A 145 -8.80 -0.79 -7.14
N ASP A 146 -8.85 -1.43 -5.97
CA ASP A 146 -9.23 -2.84 -5.81
C ASP A 146 -10.52 -3.24 -6.56
N VAL A 147 -10.34 -3.79 -7.76
CA VAL A 147 -11.39 -4.38 -8.59
C VAL A 147 -11.64 -5.80 -8.11
N LEU A 148 -12.90 -6.12 -7.81
CA LEU A 148 -13.29 -7.49 -7.47
C LEU A 148 -12.93 -8.40 -8.66
N PRO A 149 -12.16 -9.49 -8.46
CA PRO A 149 -11.81 -10.38 -9.56
C PRO A 149 -13.06 -10.87 -10.30
N GLN A 150 -13.10 -10.70 -11.63
CA GLN A 150 -14.23 -11.12 -12.47
C GLN A 150 -14.52 -12.63 -12.37
N SER A 151 -13.52 -13.43 -11.99
CA SER A 151 -13.66 -14.85 -11.72
C SER A 151 -14.60 -15.13 -10.53
N LEU A 152 -14.73 -14.21 -9.58
CA LEU A 152 -15.66 -14.35 -8.45
C LEU A 152 -17.10 -14.01 -8.84
N THR A 153 -17.31 -13.11 -9.81
CA THR A 153 -18.63 -12.70 -10.31
C THR A 153 -19.28 -13.69 -11.28
N VAL A 154 -18.52 -14.52 -12.01
CA VAL A 154 -19.08 -15.44 -13.03
C VAL A 154 -18.93 -16.90 -12.60
N SER A 155 -20.04 -17.61 -12.47
CA SER A 155 -20.25 -18.96 -11.91
C SER A 155 -19.61 -20.14 -12.70
N VAL A 156 -18.31 -20.11 -13.00
CA VAL A 156 -17.71 -21.11 -13.91
C VAL A 156 -16.93 -22.25 -13.22
N SER A 157 -16.66 -22.22 -11.92
CA SER A 157 -16.18 -23.43 -11.20
C SER A 157 -16.26 -23.24 -9.69
N GLU A 158 -17.10 -24.02 -9.00
CA GLU A 158 -17.32 -23.89 -7.54
C GLU A 158 -16.09 -24.30 -6.72
N LYS A 159 -15.37 -25.36 -7.13
CA LYS A 159 -14.28 -25.95 -6.33
C LYS A 159 -13.01 -25.09 -6.21
N LYS A 160 -12.76 -24.17 -7.16
CA LYS A 160 -11.59 -23.29 -7.14
C LYS A 160 -11.87 -21.92 -6.51
N LYS A 161 -13.14 -21.61 -6.23
CA LYS A 161 -13.58 -20.32 -5.68
C LYS A 161 -13.63 -20.31 -4.16
N GLU A 162 -13.89 -21.45 -3.53
CA GLU A 162 -13.94 -21.55 -2.06
C GLU A 162 -12.60 -21.26 -1.41
N SER A 163 -11.48 -21.67 -2.02
CA SER A 163 -10.14 -21.48 -1.46
C SER A 163 -9.68 -20.02 -1.31
N ASP A 164 -10.46 -19.07 -1.83
CA ASP A 164 -10.13 -17.65 -1.91
C ASP A 164 -11.10 -16.75 -1.12
N LEU A 165 -12.09 -17.34 -0.45
CA LEU A 165 -13.16 -16.64 0.25
C LEU A 165 -13.19 -17.02 1.72
N LEU A 166 -13.38 -16.02 2.57
CA LEU A 166 -13.54 -16.24 4.00
C LEU A 166 -14.97 -16.64 4.30
N ALA A 167 -15.14 -17.81 4.90
CA ALA A 167 -16.40 -18.22 5.52
C ALA A 167 -16.60 -17.47 6.84
N ILE A 168 -17.65 -16.68 6.93
CA ILE A 168 -18.01 -15.93 8.13
C ILE A 168 -19.46 -16.22 8.52
N ARG A 169 -19.77 -16.10 9.80
CA ARG A 169 -21.14 -16.11 10.29
C ARG A 169 -21.41 -14.90 11.19
N PRO A 170 -22.61 -14.30 11.14
CA PRO A 170 -22.97 -13.24 12.07
C PRO A 170 -23.11 -13.82 13.49
N PHE A 171 -22.72 -13.03 14.48
CA PHE A 171 -22.84 -13.41 15.89
C PHE A 171 -24.30 -13.35 16.37
N GLY A 172 -24.72 -14.36 17.14
CA GLY A 172 -25.98 -14.34 17.88
C GLY A 172 -27.25 -14.41 17.02
N VAL A 173 -27.15 -14.75 15.73
CA VAL A 173 -28.32 -14.92 14.87
C VAL A 173 -28.19 -16.16 13.98
N GLN A 174 -29.31 -16.82 13.74
CA GLN A 174 -29.46 -17.89 12.77
C GLN A 174 -30.27 -17.38 11.59
N VAL A 175 -29.73 -17.50 10.39
CA VAL A 175 -30.33 -16.94 9.18
C VAL A 175 -31.19 -18.01 8.50
N ASP A 176 -32.35 -17.59 7.99
CA ASP A 176 -33.28 -18.46 7.26
C ASP A 176 -32.93 -18.55 5.76
N GLU A 177 -33.33 -19.64 5.11
CA GLU A 177 -33.12 -19.87 3.67
C GLU A 177 -33.83 -18.81 2.81
N SER A 178 -34.95 -18.26 3.28
CA SER A 178 -35.72 -17.21 2.60
C SER A 178 -34.96 -15.89 2.40
N SER A 179 -33.82 -15.72 3.08
CA SER A 179 -33.01 -14.50 3.05
C SER A 179 -32.19 -14.30 1.76
N GLU A 180 -31.99 -15.35 0.95
CA GLU A 180 -31.03 -15.35 -0.17
C GLU A 180 -31.28 -14.20 -1.16
N GLU A 181 -32.53 -14.00 -1.57
CA GLU A 181 -32.90 -12.96 -2.53
C GLU A 181 -32.70 -11.54 -1.97
N TRP A 182 -33.05 -11.34 -0.69
CA TRP A 182 -32.87 -10.04 -0.03
C TRP A 182 -31.38 -9.72 0.13
N ILE A 183 -30.57 -10.69 0.55
CA ILE A 183 -29.12 -10.54 0.71
C ILE A 183 -28.46 -10.26 -0.63
N TRP A 184 -28.85 -10.99 -1.68
CA TRP A 184 -28.35 -10.75 -3.01
C TRP A 184 -28.64 -9.33 -3.49
N SER A 185 -29.90 -8.90 -3.42
CA SER A 185 -30.36 -7.60 -3.91
C SER A 185 -29.80 -6.41 -3.13
N ASN A 186 -29.65 -6.52 -1.81
CA ASN A 186 -29.28 -5.38 -0.96
C ASN A 186 -27.78 -5.29 -0.64
N ILE A 187 -27.07 -6.40 -0.71
CA ILE A 187 -25.70 -6.52 -0.20
C ILE A 187 -24.76 -6.96 -1.32
N VAL A 188 -24.97 -8.17 -1.86
CA VAL A 188 -24.04 -8.79 -2.83
C VAL A 188 -23.96 -8.00 -4.12
N SER A 189 -25.11 -7.67 -4.72
CA SER A 189 -25.22 -6.93 -5.98
C SER A 189 -24.53 -5.56 -5.93
N SER A 190 -24.52 -4.93 -4.75
CA SER A 190 -23.97 -3.59 -4.57
C SER A 190 -22.44 -3.57 -4.54
N HIS A 191 -21.79 -4.74 -4.35
CA HIS A 191 -20.35 -4.88 -4.17
C HIS A 191 -19.72 -3.88 -3.18
N ARG A 192 -20.53 -3.39 -2.22
CA ARG A 192 -20.10 -2.40 -1.25
C ARG A 192 -19.22 -3.01 -0.18
N TYR A 193 -18.30 -2.19 0.32
CA TYR A 193 -17.44 -2.59 1.43
C TYR A 193 -18.23 -2.64 2.73
N MET A 194 -18.11 -3.76 3.43
CA MET A 194 -18.55 -3.93 4.81
C MET A 194 -17.33 -4.10 5.73
N THR A 195 -17.57 -3.99 7.04
CA THR A 195 -16.53 -4.22 8.05
C THR A 195 -16.96 -5.38 8.91
N ILE A 196 -16.13 -6.41 8.98
CA ILE A 196 -16.32 -7.51 9.93
C ILE A 196 -15.41 -7.28 11.13
N GLN A 197 -15.92 -7.54 12.32
CA GLN A 197 -15.14 -7.60 13.55
C GLN A 197 -15.06 -9.05 13.97
N LEU A 198 -13.85 -9.61 13.93
CA LEU A 198 -13.60 -11.00 14.30
C LEU A 198 -13.88 -11.22 15.79
N LEU A 199 -14.57 -12.31 16.13
CA LEU A 199 -14.85 -12.67 17.52
C LEU A 199 -14.25 -14.03 17.87
N GLN A 200 -14.62 -15.07 17.13
CA GLN A 200 -14.15 -16.44 17.38
C GLN A 200 -14.01 -17.19 16.06
N ARG A 201 -13.10 -18.16 16.04
CA ARG A 201 -12.99 -19.14 14.98
C ARG A 201 -13.67 -20.43 15.43
N ILE A 202 -14.64 -20.91 14.66
CA ILE A 202 -15.32 -22.17 14.92
C ILE A 202 -14.85 -23.18 13.87
N ARG A 203 -14.48 -24.37 14.33
CA ARG A 203 -14.28 -25.53 13.47
C ARG A 203 -15.52 -26.39 13.56
N VAL A 204 -16.18 -26.58 12.43
CA VAL A 204 -17.30 -27.51 12.32
C VAL A 204 -16.73 -28.81 11.76
N ASP A 205 -16.82 -29.89 12.54
CA ASP A 205 -16.18 -31.17 12.23
C ASP A 205 -16.56 -31.65 10.82
N GLY A 206 -15.56 -31.89 9.98
CA GLY A 206 -15.73 -32.32 8.58
C GLY A 206 -15.99 -31.20 7.57
N SER A 207 -15.95 -29.93 7.98
CA SER A 207 -16.16 -28.78 7.10
C SER A 207 -15.10 -27.68 7.31
N GLU A 208 -15.18 -26.61 6.52
CA GLU A 208 -14.25 -25.49 6.61
C GLU A 208 -14.36 -24.72 7.93
N SER A 209 -13.27 -24.08 8.36
CA SER A 209 -13.29 -23.21 9.53
C SER A 209 -14.09 -21.94 9.23
N VAL A 210 -15.00 -21.56 10.13
CA VAL A 210 -15.88 -20.39 9.99
C VAL A 210 -15.52 -19.35 11.05
N ALA A 211 -15.48 -18.08 10.67
CA ALA A 211 -15.26 -16.98 11.62
C ALA A 211 -16.59 -16.38 12.07
N THR A 212 -16.89 -16.44 13.37
CA THR A 212 -17.99 -15.69 13.96
C THR A 212 -17.60 -14.22 14.10
N CYS A 213 -18.45 -13.33 13.59
CA CYS A 213 -18.14 -11.91 13.46
C CYS A 213 -19.36 -11.02 13.73
N ASN A 214 -19.11 -9.78 14.17
CA ASN A 214 -20.08 -8.70 13.99
C ASN A 214 -19.86 -8.07 12.61
N ILE A 215 -20.94 -7.69 11.91
CA ILE A 215 -20.86 -7.29 10.50
C ILE A 215 -21.52 -5.91 10.34
N ALA A 216 -20.69 -4.87 10.30
CA ALA A 216 -21.14 -3.50 10.11
C ALA A 216 -21.26 -3.14 8.62
N LEU A 217 -22.47 -2.79 8.22
CA LEU A 217 -22.82 -2.26 6.91
C LEU A 217 -22.53 -0.75 6.87
N ARG A 218 -21.74 -0.31 5.88
CA ARG A 218 -21.59 1.12 5.60
C ARG A 218 -22.73 1.59 4.69
N ARG A 219 -23.89 1.87 5.28
CA ARG A 219 -24.96 2.62 4.62
C ARG A 219 -25.01 4.04 5.21
N PRO A 220 -24.90 5.11 4.41
CA PRO A 220 -25.26 6.46 4.85
C PRO A 220 -26.79 6.58 4.99
N PRO A 221 -27.34 7.39 5.90
CA PRO A 221 -26.66 8.25 6.89
C PRO A 221 -26.34 7.54 8.23
N LEU A 222 -27.00 6.42 8.54
CA LEU A 222 -26.83 5.66 9.77
C LEU A 222 -26.29 4.27 9.41
N GLY A 223 -25.06 3.98 9.85
CA GLY A 223 -24.49 2.64 9.69
C GLY A 223 -25.34 1.61 10.43
N GLY A 224 -25.57 0.45 9.80
CA GLY A 224 -26.37 -0.64 10.36
C GLY A 224 -25.52 -1.89 10.61
N ASP A 225 -25.99 -2.76 11.49
CA ASP A 225 -25.43 -4.10 11.67
C ASP A 225 -26.25 -5.13 10.86
N LEU A 226 -25.58 -6.05 10.18
CA LEU A 226 -26.25 -7.05 9.34
C LEU A 226 -27.18 -7.94 10.15
N ALA A 227 -26.78 -8.37 11.34
CA ALA A 227 -27.61 -9.25 12.17
C ALA A 227 -28.90 -8.54 12.57
N GLN A 228 -28.80 -7.27 12.96
CA GLN A 228 -29.96 -6.44 13.27
C GLN A 228 -30.90 -6.29 12.07
N GLU A 229 -30.36 -6.04 10.87
CA GLU A 229 -31.16 -5.89 9.65
C GLU A 229 -31.86 -7.20 9.26
N LEU A 230 -31.18 -8.34 9.37
CA LEU A 230 -31.78 -9.64 9.06
C LEU A 230 -32.94 -9.95 10.02
N VAL A 231 -32.74 -9.72 11.32
CA VAL A 231 -33.79 -9.91 12.33
C VAL A 231 -34.96 -8.95 12.12
N SER A 232 -34.68 -7.67 11.83
CA SER A 232 -35.75 -6.67 11.65
C SER A 232 -36.64 -6.94 10.44
N HIS A 233 -36.11 -7.60 9.42
CA HIS A 233 -36.86 -7.98 8.22
C HIS A 233 -37.46 -9.40 8.31
N GLY A 234 -37.25 -10.12 9.42
CA GLY A 234 -37.77 -11.46 9.63
C GLY A 234 -37.00 -12.56 8.88
N TYR A 235 -35.76 -12.29 8.47
CA TYR A 235 -34.88 -13.23 7.76
C TYR A 235 -33.91 -13.96 8.69
N ALA A 236 -33.92 -13.66 9.98
CA ALA A 236 -33.10 -14.32 10.97
C ALA A 236 -33.76 -14.32 12.36
N GLU A 237 -33.42 -15.33 13.16
CA GLU A 237 -33.82 -15.46 14.54
C GLU A 237 -32.62 -15.25 15.47
N CYS A 238 -32.84 -14.62 16.63
CA CYS A 238 -31.79 -14.45 17.63
C CYS A 238 -31.53 -15.77 18.36
N ILE A 239 -30.27 -16.18 18.43
CA ILE A 239 -29.84 -17.37 19.15
C ILE A 239 -28.98 -17.01 20.37
N PRO A 240 -29.11 -17.74 21.48
CA PRO A 240 -28.29 -17.48 22.66
C PRO A 240 -26.84 -17.93 22.41
N GLU A 241 -25.93 -16.97 22.33
CA GLU A 241 -24.48 -17.22 22.27
C GLU A 241 -23.78 -16.74 23.54
N ASN A 242 -22.97 -17.60 24.15
CA ASN A 242 -22.28 -17.27 25.39
C ASN A 242 -21.00 -16.46 25.12
N LEU A 243 -21.04 -15.16 25.38
CA LEU A 243 -19.94 -14.21 25.22
C LEU A 243 -18.61 -14.67 25.84
N LYS A 244 -18.63 -15.46 26.93
CA LYS A 244 -17.41 -15.97 27.56
C LYS A 244 -16.59 -16.89 26.66
N ASN A 245 -17.23 -17.52 25.67
CA ASN A 245 -16.55 -18.39 24.70
C ASN A 245 -15.71 -17.56 23.70
N TYR A 246 -15.91 -16.24 23.63
CA TYR A 246 -15.31 -15.37 22.61
C TYR A 246 -14.13 -14.54 23.15
N ASP A 247 -13.85 -14.58 24.46
CA ASP A 247 -12.79 -13.77 25.07
C ASP A 247 -11.37 -14.30 24.77
N ASN A 248 -11.25 -15.58 24.42
CA ASN A 248 -9.96 -16.21 24.11
C ASN A 248 -9.65 -16.28 22.60
N GLY A 249 -10.62 -15.93 21.74
CA GLY A 249 -10.49 -15.97 20.29
C GLY A 249 -10.29 -17.36 19.68
N SER A 250 -10.44 -18.44 20.47
CA SER A 250 -10.26 -19.84 20.10
C SER A 250 -11.54 -20.64 20.26
#